data_AF-A0A2N5GPM5-F1
#
_entry.id   AF-A0A2N5GPM5-F1
#
_cell.length_a   1.000
_cell.length_b   1.000
_cell.length_c   1.000
_cell.angle_alpha   90.00
_cell.angle_beta   90.00
_cell.angle_gamma   90.00
#
_symmetry.space_group_name_H-M   'P 1'
#
loop_
_entity.id
_entity.type
_entity.pdbx_description
1 polymer ?
#
loop_
_entity_poly.entity_id
_entity_poly.type
_entity_poly.pdbx_seq_one_letter_code
_entity_poly.pdbx_strand_id
1 'polypeptide(L)'
;MITEHVVQGSKETSLHNFELTFDGLEIVVSPGEFYQAGEVVISTEEETLLTVDGPMHYEVWISKEGIRLYSYTDEQGYVIVPNPVDRLAWFSLAANQNLNETDIHVLKVVG
;
A
#
# COMPACT_ATOMS: atom_id res chain seq x y z
N MET A 1 -10.75 -2.47 12.11
CA MET A 1 -9.89 -1.59 12.97
C MET A 1 -8.60 -1.41 12.18
N ILE A 2 -8.17 -0.18 11.88
CA ILE A 2 -6.95 0.01 11.10
C ILE A 2 -5.76 0.02 12.07
N THR A 3 -4.79 -0.86 11.85
CA THR A 3 -3.58 -0.92 12.67
C THR A 3 -2.48 -0.11 11.97
N GLU A 4 -2.30 1.13 12.42
CA GLU A 4 -1.29 2.04 11.86
C GLU A 4 0.11 1.65 12.34
N HIS A 5 0.99 1.24 11.41
CA HIS A 5 2.40 1.03 11.70
C HIS A 5 3.19 2.27 11.28
N VAL A 6 3.52 3.06 12.30
CA VAL A 6 4.27 4.29 12.13
C VAL A 6 5.76 3.98 11.98
N VAL A 7 6.33 4.30 10.82
CA VAL A 7 7.78 4.23 10.58
C VAL A 7 8.30 5.66 10.53
N GLN A 8 9.20 6.02 11.43
CA GLN A 8 9.77 7.36 11.47
C GLN A 8 10.88 7.49 10.41
N GLY A 9 10.56 8.12 9.29
CA GLY A 9 11.53 8.44 8.24
C GLY A 9 12.21 9.78 8.53
N SER A 10 13.54 9.80 8.52
CA SER A 10 14.31 11.04 8.41
C SER A 10 14.30 11.54 6.96
N LYS A 11 14.57 12.83 6.70
CA LYS A 11 14.73 13.39 5.33
C LYS A 11 15.88 12.74 4.53
N GLU A 12 16.77 12.00 5.19
CA GLU A 12 17.82 11.18 4.54
C GLU A 12 17.35 9.74 4.23
N THR A 13 16.13 9.38 4.63
CA THR A 13 15.45 8.09 4.38
C THR A 13 14.16 8.30 3.58
N SER A 14 13.58 7.24 3.02
CA SER A 14 12.38 7.32 2.20
C SER A 14 11.18 7.93 2.95
N LEU A 15 10.39 8.73 2.22
CA LEU A 15 9.19 9.42 2.72
C LEU A 15 8.11 9.43 1.63
N HIS A 16 6.85 9.36 2.00
CA HIS A 16 5.73 9.64 1.09
C HIS A 16 4.62 10.42 1.76
N ASN A 17 3.75 11.03 0.96
CA ASN A 17 2.58 11.78 1.43
C ASN A 17 1.24 11.16 0.97
N PHE A 18 1.25 9.94 0.42
CA PHE A 18 0.02 9.23 0.06
C PHE A 18 -0.88 8.98 1.27
N GLU A 19 -2.18 9.25 1.11
CA GLU A 19 -3.23 8.83 2.02
C GLU A 19 -3.95 7.61 1.44
N LEU A 20 -4.22 6.61 2.30
CA LEU A 20 -4.95 5.40 1.92
C LEU A 20 -6.29 5.37 2.65
N THR A 21 -7.38 5.24 1.90
CA THR A 21 -8.72 4.99 2.42
C THR A 21 -9.16 3.58 2.03
N PHE A 22 -9.76 2.86 2.99
CA PHE A 22 -10.25 1.50 2.80
C PHE A 22 -11.76 1.50 3.04
N ASP A 23 -12.54 1.08 2.04
CA ASP A 23 -14.00 1.00 2.16
C ASP A 23 -14.56 -0.23 1.42
N GLY A 24 -15.21 -1.13 2.14
CA GLY A 24 -15.77 -2.34 1.58
C GLY A 24 -14.67 -3.23 0.98
N LEU A 25 -14.62 -3.32 -0.35
CA LEU A 25 -13.58 -4.06 -1.09
C LEU A 25 -12.66 -3.14 -1.91
N GLU A 26 -12.79 -1.83 -1.71
CA GLU A 26 -12.07 -0.81 -2.46
C GLU A 26 -11.01 -0.14 -1.59
N ILE A 27 -9.89 0.17 -2.21
CA ILE A 27 -8.79 0.95 -1.64
C ILE A 27 -8.62 2.16 -2.54
N VAL A 28 -8.70 3.35 -1.95
CA VAL A 28 -8.43 4.61 -2.63
C VAL A 28 -7.11 5.14 -2.13
N VAL A 29 -6.15 5.32 -3.03
CA VAL A 29 -4.88 5.97 -2.74
C VAL A 29 -4.90 7.37 -3.34
N SER A 30 -4.68 8.38 -2.52
CA SER A 30 -4.67 9.78 -2.97
C SER A 30 -3.55 10.04 -3.99
N PRO A 31 -3.65 11.10 -4.80
CA PRO A 31 -2.49 11.70 -5.45
C PRO A 31 -1.39 12.00 -4.41
N GLY A 32 -0.14 11.94 -4.84
CA GLY A 32 0.98 12.17 -3.93
C GLY A 32 2.34 11.90 -4.54
N GLU A 33 3.37 12.00 -3.71
CA GLU A 33 4.76 11.87 -4.07
C GLU A 33 5.49 10.94 -3.11
N PHE A 34 6.42 10.17 -3.66
CA PHE A 34 7.42 9.43 -2.91
C PHE A 34 8.78 10.09 -3.10
N TYR A 35 9.45 10.35 -1.99
CA TYR A 35 10.76 10.97 -1.92
C TYR A 35 11.80 9.95 -1.46
N GLN A 36 12.95 9.96 -2.12
CA GLN A 36 14.13 9.22 -1.71
C GLN A 36 15.33 10.16 -1.70
N ALA A 37 16.04 10.23 -0.57
CA ALA A 37 17.19 11.13 -0.39
C ALA A 37 16.89 12.60 -0.78
N GLY A 38 15.65 13.05 -0.54
CA GLY A 38 15.20 14.41 -0.84
C GLY A 38 14.75 14.66 -2.29
N GLU A 39 14.83 13.68 -3.18
CA GLU A 39 14.35 13.78 -4.56
C GLU A 39 13.02 13.05 -4.75
N VAL A 40 12.13 13.60 -5.58
CA VAL A 40 10.88 12.94 -5.98
C VAL A 40 11.21 11.79 -6.92
N VAL A 41 10.91 10.56 -6.52
CA VAL A 41 11.12 9.36 -7.34
C VAL A 41 9.83 8.96 -8.05
N ILE A 42 8.69 9.13 -7.39
CA ILE A 42 7.35 8.83 -7.92
C ILE A 42 6.45 10.01 -7.60
N SER A 43 5.62 10.39 -8.57
CA SER A 43 4.56 11.38 -8.41
C SER A 43 3.31 10.86 -9.13
N THR A 44 2.18 10.88 -8.45
CA THR A 44 0.86 10.57 -9.01
C THR A 44 -0.01 11.81 -8.92
N GLU A 45 -0.65 12.18 -10.04
CA GLU A 45 -1.50 13.37 -10.13
C GLU A 45 -2.98 13.05 -9.87
N GLU A 46 -3.35 11.78 -10.01
CA GLU A 46 -4.72 11.28 -9.86
C GLU A 46 -4.79 10.19 -8.79
N GLU A 47 -6.00 9.99 -8.28
CA GLU A 47 -6.32 8.94 -7.33
C GLU A 47 -6.08 7.57 -7.98
N THR A 48 -5.55 6.62 -7.22
CA THR A 48 -5.45 5.23 -7.65
C THR A 48 -6.50 4.39 -6.93
N LEU A 49 -7.38 3.77 -7.73
CA LEU A 49 -8.42 2.87 -7.25
C LEU A 49 -7.96 1.42 -7.38
N LEU A 50 -8.03 0.67 -6.29
CA LEU A 50 -7.67 -0.74 -6.24
C LEU A 50 -8.83 -1.53 -5.62
N THR A 51 -9.06 -2.76 -6.11
CA THR A 51 -10.14 -3.62 -5.62
C THR A 51 -9.57 -4.97 -5.22
N VAL A 52 -9.96 -5.45 -4.03
CA VAL A 52 -9.64 -6.81 -3.57
C VAL A 52 -10.70 -7.81 -4.01
N ASP A 53 -10.31 -9.05 -4.26
CA ASP A 53 -11.12 -10.03 -5.01
C ASP A 53 -11.19 -11.44 -4.38
N GLY A 54 -11.09 -11.54 -3.06
CA GLY A 54 -11.32 -12.81 -2.35
C GLY A 54 -10.43 -13.00 -1.13
N PRO A 55 -10.47 -14.21 -0.53
CA PRO A 55 -9.70 -14.51 0.66
C PRO A 55 -8.23 -14.77 0.32
N MET A 56 -7.41 -13.73 0.31
CA MET A 56 -5.99 -13.78 -0.04
C MET A 56 -5.17 -12.83 0.85
N HIS A 57 -3.85 -12.93 0.74
CA HIS A 57 -2.93 -11.90 1.22
C HIS A 57 -2.82 -10.81 0.15
N TYR A 58 -2.83 -9.57 0.59
CA TYR A 58 -2.78 -8.40 -0.28
C TYR A 58 -1.67 -7.45 0.16
N GLU A 59 -1.00 -6.87 -0.81
CA GLU A 59 0.02 -5.85 -0.60
C GLU A 59 -0.16 -4.71 -1.60
N VAL A 60 -0.21 -3.47 -1.09
CA VAL A 60 -0.23 -2.25 -1.90
C VAL A 60 1.21 -1.75 -2.03
N TRP A 61 1.71 -1.70 -3.25
CA TRP A 61 3.10 -1.34 -3.55
C TRP A 61 3.19 -0.09 -4.41
N ILE A 62 4.19 0.73 -4.12
CA ILE A 62 4.72 1.72 -5.04
C ILE A 62 5.80 1.03 -5.86
N SER A 63 5.68 1.12 -7.17
CA SER A 63 6.67 0.69 -8.13
C SER A 63 6.99 1.83 -9.10
N LYS A 64 8.02 1.66 -9.92
CA LYS A 64 8.29 2.59 -11.04
C LYS A 64 7.15 2.66 -12.07
N GLU A 65 6.24 1.70 -12.05
CA GLU A 65 5.05 1.66 -12.93
C GLU A 65 3.81 2.31 -12.28
N GLY A 66 3.95 2.84 -11.07
CA GLY A 66 2.86 3.40 -10.27
C GLY A 66 2.48 2.52 -9.09
N ILE A 67 1.31 2.84 -8.50
CA ILE A 67 0.78 2.16 -7.33
C ILE A 67 -0.06 0.97 -7.78
N ARG A 68 0.21 -0.22 -7.24
CA ARG A 68 -0.51 -1.45 -7.60
C ARG A 68 -0.82 -2.31 -6.40
N LEU A 69 -1.93 -3.04 -6.51
CA LEU A 69 -2.31 -4.10 -5.61
C LEU A 69 -1.75 -5.42 -6.14
N TYR A 70 -1.10 -6.16 -5.26
CA TYR A 70 -0.68 -7.53 -5.53
C TYR A 70 -1.35 -8.46 -4.53
N SER A 71 -1.65 -9.69 -4.97
CA SER A 71 -2.25 -10.71 -4.14
C SER A 71 -1.51 -12.04 -4.25
N TYR A 72 -1.58 -12.84 -3.19
CA TYR A 72 -1.06 -14.20 -3.17
C TYR A 72 -1.80 -15.06 -2.14
N THR A 73 -1.70 -16.37 -2.31
CA THR A 73 -2.07 -17.36 -1.29
C THR A 73 -0.82 -18.05 -0.74
N ASP A 74 -0.94 -18.70 0.42
CA ASP A 74 0.13 -19.52 0.99
C ASP A 74 0.62 -20.62 0.01
N GLU A 75 -0.26 -21.13 -0.85
CA GLU A 75 0.07 -22.14 -1.86
C GLU A 75 0.83 -21.58 -3.07
N GLN A 76 0.53 -20.35 -3.46
CA GLN A 76 1.20 -19.67 -4.58
C GLN A 76 2.58 -19.14 -4.19
N GLY A 77 2.80 -18.86 -2.89
CA GLY A 77 4.02 -18.23 -2.39
C GLY A 77 4.07 -16.72 -2.68
N TYR A 78 5.22 -16.10 -2.40
CA TYR A 78 5.36 -14.65 -2.49
C TYR A 78 5.24 -14.11 -3.92
N VAL A 79 4.59 -12.95 -4.04
CA VAL A 79 4.51 -12.20 -5.30
C VAL A 79 5.86 -11.57 -5.65
N ILE A 80 6.23 -11.59 -6.93
CA ILE A 80 7.37 -10.83 -7.44
C ILE A 80 6.85 -9.45 -7.87
N VAL A 81 7.20 -8.42 -7.12
CA VAL A 81 6.88 -7.03 -7.48
C VAL A 81 7.93 -6.53 -8.47
N PRO A 82 7.54 -6.14 -9.71
CA PRO A 82 8.47 -5.55 -10.67
C PRO A 82 8.87 -4.15 -10.24
N ASN A 83 10.18 -3.87 -10.25
CA ASN A 83 10.76 -2.56 -9.93
C ASN A 83 10.17 -1.93 -8.63
N PRO A 84 10.26 -2.64 -7.49
CA PRO A 84 9.65 -2.20 -6.25
C PRO A 84 10.38 -0.95 -5.74
N VAL A 85 9.60 0.02 -5.25
CA VAL A 85 10.12 1.21 -4.55
C VAL A 85 9.89 1.03 -3.07
N ASP A 86 8.63 0.92 -2.64
CA ASP A 86 8.26 0.70 -1.24
C ASP A 86 6.85 0.10 -1.12
N ARG A 87 6.53 -0.45 0.05
CA ARG A 87 5.22 -1.05 0.35
C ARG A 87 4.39 -0.12 1.22
N LEU A 88 3.21 0.28 0.74
CA LEU A 88 2.30 1.19 1.44
C LEU A 88 1.41 0.49 2.45
N ALA A 89 0.92 -0.71 2.13
CA ALA A 89 0.06 -1.46 3.04
C ALA A 89 0.15 -2.96 2.78
N TRP A 90 -0.17 -3.75 3.80
CA TRP A 90 -0.37 -5.20 3.67
C TRP A 90 -1.45 -5.70 4.65
N PHE A 91 -2.20 -6.71 4.22
CA PHE A 91 -3.28 -7.30 5.01
C PHE A 91 -3.68 -8.67 4.46
N SER A 92 -4.48 -9.40 5.22
CA SER A 92 -5.05 -10.69 4.79
C SER A 92 -6.56 -10.61 4.91
N LEU A 93 -7.27 -10.90 3.83
CA LEU A 93 -8.72 -10.90 3.83
C LEU A 93 -9.23 -12.34 4.08
N ALA A 94 -10.11 -12.54 5.05
CA ALA A 94 -10.77 -13.83 5.24
C ALA A 94 -12.01 -13.97 4.35
N ALA A 95 -12.50 -15.19 4.20
CA ALA A 95 -13.72 -15.44 3.43
C ALA A 95 -14.92 -14.70 4.07
N ASN A 96 -15.71 -14.02 3.23
CA ASN A 96 -16.86 -13.21 3.63
C ASN A 96 -16.53 -11.99 4.51
N GLN A 97 -15.27 -11.54 4.52
CA GLN A 97 -14.85 -10.31 5.19
C GLN A 97 -14.70 -9.16 4.20
N ASN A 98 -14.83 -7.93 4.67
CA ASN A 98 -14.48 -6.71 3.93
C ASN A 98 -13.37 -5.94 4.66
N LEU A 99 -12.78 -4.95 4.00
CA LEU A 99 -11.64 -4.18 4.50
C LEU A 99 -11.94 -3.40 5.78
N ASN A 100 -13.19 -3.03 6.04
CA ASN A 100 -13.59 -2.26 7.24
C ASN A 100 -13.40 -3.10 8.51
N GLU A 101 -13.48 -4.42 8.36
CA GLU A 101 -13.32 -5.41 9.43
C GLU A 101 -11.94 -6.05 9.44
N THR A 102 -11.07 -5.73 8.48
CA THR A 102 -9.73 -6.31 8.36
C THR A 102 -8.71 -5.53 9.17
N ASP A 103 -7.76 -6.25 9.78
CA ASP A 103 -6.55 -5.65 10.31
C ASP A 103 -5.62 -5.29 9.15
N ILE A 104 -5.58 -4.01 8.85
CA ILE A 104 -4.77 -3.46 7.78
C ILE A 104 -3.55 -2.78 8.38
N HIS A 105 -2.38 -3.22 7.94
CA HIS A 105 -1.11 -2.60 8.28
C HIS A 105 -0.76 -1.59 7.21
N VAL A 106 -0.60 -0.33 7.61
CA VAL A 106 -0.20 0.76 6.71
C VAL A 106 1.18 1.23 7.12
N LEU A 107 2.07 1.37 6.13
CA LEU A 107 3.33 2.08 6.29
C LEU A 107 3.00 3.58 6.24
N LYS A 108 3.17 4.27 7.36
CA LYS A 108 3.07 5.73 7.40
C LYS A 108 4.38 6.31 7.87
N VAL A 109 4.86 7.28 7.11
CA VAL A 109 6.04 8.06 7.48
C VAL A 109 5.61 9.36 8.14
N VAL A 110 5.93 9.54 9.42
CA VAL A 110 5.70 10.81 10.14
C VAL A 110 6.94 11.67 10.05
N GLY A 111 6.78 12.88 9.52
CA GLY A 111 7.80 13.94 9.50
C GLY A 111 7.82 14.79 10.76
#